data_AF-A0A8D8S9X8-F1
#
_entry.id   AF-A0A8D8S9X8-F1
#
_cell.length_a   1.000
_cell.length_b   1.000
_cell.length_c   1.000
_cell.angle_alpha   90.00
_cell.angle_beta   90.00
_cell.angle_gamma   90.00
#
_symmetry.space_group_name_H-M   'P 1'
#
loop_
_entity.id
_entity.type
_entity.pdbx_description
1 polymer ?
#
loop_
_entity_poly.entity_id
_entity_poly.type
_entity_poly.pdbx_seq_one_letter_code
_entity_poly.pdbx_strand_id
1 'polypeptide(L)'
;MSYPTFRSKGTFKRLEMSINRCGRVQSKHCITLDIACLIQLSEARALSRDLKCQLTDAEEYKGTAIDRGHKIEELEKRLMESEMLRTRYCNKVSLLKDQMRSSCDTAHQERTMYEHTTQILRDDLAKAKANYSDALRRENILLDFRRSIVKILNLDMSCPDYEIISKLSTLVNAHHDFTLVSKRYDEPLKSPCHHVHQHRTPTPRYTTDDSGFMDPLDDLDSDLNNIYNKRPHHRGLS
;
A
#
# COMPACT_ATOMS: atom_id res chain seq x y z
N MET A 1 18.45 115.06 -103.76
CA MET A 1 17.66 114.34 -102.74
C MET A 1 18.43 113.10 -102.34
N SER A 2 19.03 113.14 -101.16
CA SER A 2 19.96 112.14 -100.65
C SER A 2 19.22 111.01 -99.94
N TYR A 3 19.38 109.78 -100.41
CA TYR A 3 18.97 108.58 -99.66
C TYR A 3 20.01 108.30 -98.57
N PRO A 4 19.63 108.14 -97.29
CA PRO A 4 20.54 107.65 -96.28
C PRO A 4 20.71 106.14 -96.45
N THR A 5 21.91 105.72 -96.82
CA THR A 5 22.36 104.33 -96.78
C THR A 5 22.49 103.89 -95.32
N PHE A 6 21.48 103.17 -94.81
CA PHE A 6 21.49 102.63 -93.45
C PHE A 6 22.48 101.45 -93.35
N ARG A 7 23.60 101.69 -92.65
CA ARG A 7 24.70 100.74 -92.41
C ARG A 7 24.28 99.67 -91.37
N SER A 8 23.32 98.81 -91.72
CA SER A 8 22.71 97.78 -90.85
C SER A 8 23.37 96.41 -90.98
N LYS A 9 24.70 96.30 -90.79
CA LYS A 9 25.38 94.98 -90.77
C LYS A 9 25.85 94.54 -89.39
N GLY A 10 26.06 95.49 -88.45
CA GLY A 10 26.57 95.19 -87.10
C GLY A 10 25.48 94.83 -86.08
N THR A 11 24.31 95.46 -86.15
CA THR A 11 23.17 95.22 -85.25
C THR A 11 22.47 93.90 -85.55
N PHE A 12 22.37 93.53 -86.83
CA PHE A 12 21.83 92.24 -87.28
C PHE A 12 22.66 91.06 -86.76
N LYS A 13 23.99 91.11 -86.92
CA LYS A 13 24.90 90.09 -86.36
C LYS A 13 24.79 89.94 -84.83
N ARG A 14 24.53 91.03 -84.09
CA ARG A 14 24.38 90.99 -82.63
C ARG A 14 23.04 90.36 -82.21
N LEU A 15 21.95 90.65 -82.91
CA LEU A 15 20.65 90.03 -82.68
C LEU A 15 20.67 88.53 -83.01
N GLU A 16 21.28 88.16 -84.13
CA GLU A 16 21.48 86.78 -84.58
C GLU A 16 22.35 85.97 -83.61
N MET A 17 23.42 86.55 -83.07
CA MET A 17 24.22 85.91 -82.01
C MET A 17 23.42 85.72 -80.70
N SER A 18 22.55 86.67 -80.35
CA SER A 18 21.73 86.58 -79.14
C SER A 18 20.64 85.50 -79.26
N ILE A 19 19.97 85.41 -80.42
CA ILE A 19 18.98 84.37 -80.74
C ILE A 19 19.66 82.98 -80.76
N ASN A 20 20.81 82.85 -81.41
CA ASN A 20 21.59 81.60 -81.42
C ASN A 20 22.15 81.22 -80.04
N ARG A 21 22.36 82.18 -79.15
CA ARG A 21 22.77 81.92 -77.76
C ARG A 21 21.57 81.50 -76.91
N CYS A 22 20.42 82.17 -77.05
CA CYS A 22 19.16 81.80 -76.38
C CYS A 22 18.68 80.40 -76.80
N GLY A 23 18.68 80.09 -78.10
CA GLY A 23 18.33 78.77 -78.62
C GLY A 23 19.29 77.66 -78.14
N ARG A 24 20.59 77.95 -78.03
CA ARG A 24 21.55 77.00 -77.43
C ARG A 24 21.33 76.79 -75.94
N VAL A 25 20.94 77.82 -75.20
CA VAL A 25 20.63 77.70 -73.77
C VAL A 25 19.32 76.91 -73.55
N GLN A 26 18.27 77.19 -74.32
CA GLN A 26 17.03 76.42 -74.29
C GLN A 26 17.24 74.96 -74.70
N SER A 27 18.01 74.70 -75.76
CA SER A 27 18.34 73.34 -76.19
C SER A 27 19.13 72.58 -75.12
N LYS A 28 20.13 73.22 -74.48
CA LYS A 28 20.84 72.62 -73.34
C LYS A 28 19.92 72.33 -72.17
N HIS A 29 19.01 73.24 -71.82
CA HIS A 29 18.08 73.05 -70.72
C HIS A 29 17.11 71.88 -70.98
N CYS A 30 16.59 71.78 -72.21
CA CYS A 30 15.72 70.67 -72.63
C CYS A 30 16.45 69.32 -72.54
N ILE A 31 17.69 69.25 -73.06
CA ILE A 31 18.51 68.03 -72.98
C ILE A 31 18.81 67.65 -71.52
N THR A 32 19.12 68.61 -70.65
CA THR A 32 19.36 68.34 -69.23
C THR A 32 18.10 67.83 -68.52
N LEU A 33 16.93 68.39 -68.83
CA LEU A 33 15.65 67.93 -68.29
C LEU A 33 15.30 66.52 -68.78
N ASP A 34 15.53 66.22 -70.06
CA ASP A 34 15.32 64.87 -70.62
C ASP A 34 16.22 63.84 -69.95
N ILE A 35 17.51 64.16 -69.76
CA ILE A 35 18.46 63.30 -69.05
C ILE A 35 18.01 63.06 -67.60
N ALA A 36 17.61 64.11 -66.89
CA ALA A 36 17.13 64.00 -65.51
C ALA A 36 15.88 63.12 -65.41
N CYS A 37 14.94 63.26 -66.36
CA CYS A 37 13.74 62.43 -66.46
C CYS A 37 14.08 60.96 -66.73
N LEU A 38 15.02 60.69 -67.66
CA LEU A 38 15.48 59.34 -67.95
C LEU A 38 16.14 58.66 -66.75
N ILE A 39 16.92 59.42 -65.97
CA ILE A 39 17.53 58.92 -64.73
C ILE A 39 16.45 58.54 -63.72
N GLN A 40 15.51 59.44 -63.42
CA GLN A 40 14.41 59.17 -62.48
C GLN A 40 13.55 57.98 -62.93
N LEU A 41 13.28 57.85 -64.22
CA LEU A 41 12.55 56.70 -64.77
C LEU A 41 13.34 55.40 -64.57
N SER A 42 14.66 55.43 -64.75
CA SER A 42 15.52 54.26 -64.53
C SER A 42 15.57 53.85 -63.06
N GLU A 43 15.65 54.82 -62.14
CA GLU A 43 15.63 54.61 -60.69
C GLU A 43 14.28 54.05 -60.23
N ALA A 44 13.17 54.64 -60.69
CA ALA A 44 11.83 54.15 -60.39
C ALA A 44 11.61 52.71 -60.89
N ARG A 45 12.15 52.37 -62.07
CA ARG A 45 12.12 50.99 -62.60
C ARG A 45 12.96 50.04 -61.76
N ALA A 46 14.13 50.47 -61.29
CA ALA A 46 14.98 49.67 -60.41
C ALA A 46 14.28 49.39 -59.09
N LEU A 47 13.73 50.43 -58.45
CA LEU A 47 12.96 50.30 -57.21
C LEU A 47 11.74 49.38 -57.39
N SER A 48 11.02 49.48 -58.50
CA SER A 48 9.89 48.59 -58.78
C SER A 48 10.30 47.12 -58.91
N ARG A 49 11.49 46.83 -59.47
CA ARG A 49 11.99 45.45 -59.52
C ARG A 49 12.38 44.96 -58.13
N ASP A 50 13.07 45.78 -57.36
CA ASP A 50 13.48 45.43 -56.00
C ASP A 50 12.25 45.14 -55.09
N LEU A 51 11.23 45.99 -55.14
CA LEU A 51 9.98 45.76 -54.40
C LEU A 51 9.27 44.48 -54.83
N LYS A 52 9.35 44.09 -56.12
CA LYS A 52 8.80 42.80 -56.59
C LYS A 52 9.58 41.61 -56.04
N CYS A 53 10.91 41.70 -55.98
CA CYS A 53 11.74 40.67 -55.35
C CYS A 53 11.43 40.55 -53.85
N GLN A 54 11.32 41.67 -53.13
CA GLN A 54 10.93 41.65 -51.71
C GLN A 54 9.54 41.03 -51.49
N LEU A 55 8.60 41.26 -52.42
CA LEU A 55 7.26 40.66 -52.34
C LEU A 55 7.31 39.14 -52.53
N THR A 56 8.10 38.63 -53.48
CA THR A 56 8.25 37.17 -53.67
C THR A 56 8.91 36.52 -52.46
N ASP A 57 9.95 37.14 -51.89
CA ASP A 57 10.60 36.63 -50.68
C ASP A 57 9.61 36.61 -49.49
N ALA A 58 8.77 37.65 -49.36
CA ALA A 58 7.73 37.70 -48.34
C ALA A 58 6.68 36.58 -48.50
N GLU A 59 6.34 36.21 -49.73
CA GLU A 59 5.45 35.08 -50.00
C GLU A 59 6.07 33.73 -49.59
N GLU A 60 7.37 33.54 -49.84
CA GLU A 60 8.09 32.33 -49.40
C GLU A 60 8.20 32.23 -47.87
N TYR A 61 8.46 33.34 -47.19
CA TYR A 61 8.45 33.38 -45.72
C TYR A 61 7.07 33.05 -45.15
N LYS A 62 6.00 33.57 -45.77
CA LYS A 62 4.63 33.23 -45.39
C LYS A 62 4.34 31.75 -45.57
N GLY A 63 4.74 31.15 -46.71
CA GLY A 63 4.58 29.71 -46.95
C GLY A 63 5.29 28.87 -45.88
N THR A 64 6.56 29.18 -45.63
CA THR A 64 7.37 28.50 -44.60
C THR A 64 6.76 28.65 -43.20
N ALA A 65 6.20 29.82 -42.87
CA ALA A 65 5.55 30.06 -41.58
C ALA A 65 4.29 29.19 -41.40
N ILE A 66 3.48 29.03 -42.45
CA ILE A 66 2.30 28.16 -42.44
C ILE A 66 2.71 26.69 -42.25
N ASP A 67 3.71 26.22 -42.99
CA ASP A 67 4.19 24.84 -42.88
C ASP A 67 4.75 24.52 -41.48
N ARG A 68 5.47 25.48 -40.88
CA ARG A 68 5.90 25.38 -39.48
C ARG A 68 4.72 25.36 -38.52
N GLY A 69 3.66 26.14 -38.78
CA GLY A 69 2.41 26.10 -38.03
C GLY A 69 1.77 24.71 -38.03
N HIS A 70 1.57 24.12 -39.21
CA HIS A 70 1.04 22.75 -39.31
C HIS A 70 1.92 21.72 -38.59
N LYS A 71 3.25 21.91 -38.63
CA LYS A 71 4.17 20.99 -37.92
C LYS A 71 4.04 21.10 -36.40
N ILE A 72 3.83 22.30 -35.88
CA ILE A 72 3.60 22.52 -34.44
C ILE A 72 2.32 21.81 -34.01
N GLU A 73 1.21 21.98 -34.74
CA GLU A 73 -0.07 21.32 -34.42
C GLU A 73 0.05 19.79 -34.42
N GLU A 74 0.79 19.22 -35.38
CA GLU A 74 1.06 17.78 -35.40
C GLU A 74 1.84 17.31 -34.16
N LEU A 75 2.87 18.07 -33.76
CA LEU A 75 3.70 17.74 -32.60
C LEU A 75 2.92 17.89 -31.29
N GLU A 76 2.07 18.91 -31.17
CA GLU A 76 1.19 19.12 -30.01
C GLU A 76 0.21 17.95 -29.85
N LYS A 77 -0.39 17.48 -30.95
CA LYS A 77 -1.26 16.30 -30.91
C LYS A 77 -0.53 15.06 -30.41
N ARG A 78 0.67 14.79 -30.93
CA ARG A 78 1.50 13.64 -30.50
C ARG A 78 1.93 13.77 -29.04
N LEU A 79 2.24 14.99 -28.59
CA LEU A 79 2.58 15.27 -27.19
C LEU A 79 1.40 14.94 -26.28
N MET A 80 0.20 15.42 -26.62
CA MET A 80 -1.03 15.16 -25.86
C MET A 80 -1.33 13.65 -25.77
N GLU A 81 -1.24 12.92 -26.88
CA GLU A 81 -1.43 11.45 -26.90
C GLU A 81 -0.43 10.74 -25.98
N SER A 82 0.84 11.16 -26.02
CA SER A 82 1.90 10.63 -25.15
C SER A 82 1.65 10.93 -23.68
N GLU A 83 1.21 12.15 -23.33
CA GLU A 83 0.90 12.54 -21.95
C GLU A 83 -0.31 11.79 -21.39
N MET A 84 -1.32 11.54 -22.21
CA MET A 84 -2.47 10.71 -21.85
C MET A 84 -2.03 9.27 -21.54
N LEU A 85 -1.18 8.68 -22.39
CA LEU A 85 -0.63 7.34 -22.16
C LEU A 85 0.22 7.29 -20.90
N ARG A 86 1.11 8.28 -20.70
CA ARG A 86 1.93 8.40 -19.48
C ARG A 86 1.04 8.40 -18.24
N THR A 87 -0.01 9.21 -18.22
CA THR A 87 -0.94 9.31 -17.08
C THR A 87 -1.66 7.97 -16.82
N ARG A 88 -2.16 7.31 -17.87
CA ARG A 88 -2.80 5.98 -17.75
C ARG A 88 -1.85 4.94 -17.17
N TYR A 89 -0.61 4.88 -17.66
CA TYR A 89 0.37 3.91 -17.17
C TYR A 89 0.87 4.24 -15.76
N CYS A 90 1.07 5.51 -15.42
CA CYS A 90 1.36 5.92 -14.04
C CYS A 90 0.28 5.42 -13.07
N ASN A 91 -1.00 5.63 -13.40
CA ASN A 91 -2.11 5.16 -12.58
C ASN A 91 -2.15 3.64 -12.47
N LYS A 92 -1.92 2.92 -13.57
CA LYS A 92 -1.86 1.44 -13.57
C LYS A 92 -0.71 0.93 -12.70
N VAL A 93 0.47 1.55 -12.77
CA VAL A 93 1.62 1.19 -11.93
C VAL A 93 1.31 1.43 -10.45
N SER A 94 0.68 2.54 -10.09
CA SER A 94 0.28 2.81 -8.70
C SER A 94 -0.70 1.74 -8.20
N LEU A 95 -1.74 1.43 -8.98
CA LEU A 95 -2.71 0.37 -8.62
C LEU A 95 -2.03 -0.99 -8.40
N LEU A 96 -1.14 -1.39 -9.31
CA LEU A 96 -0.42 -2.66 -9.19
C LEU A 96 0.51 -2.69 -7.98
N LYS A 97 1.15 -1.57 -7.65
CA LYS A 97 1.96 -1.43 -6.42
C LYS A 97 1.11 -1.62 -5.17
N ASP A 98 -0.08 -1.02 -5.13
CA ASP A 98 -0.99 -1.12 -3.99
C ASP A 98 -1.54 -2.55 -3.84
N GLN A 99 -1.92 -3.19 -4.94
CA GLN A 99 -2.33 -4.60 -4.97
C GLN A 99 -1.21 -5.54 -4.48
N MET A 100 0.03 -5.32 -4.93
CA MET A 100 1.18 -6.11 -4.51
C MET A 100 1.47 -5.94 -3.02
N ARG A 101 1.39 -4.71 -2.48
CA ARG A 101 1.54 -4.44 -1.04
C ARG A 101 0.48 -5.17 -0.24
N SER A 102 -0.80 -5.00 -0.61
CA SER A 102 -1.91 -5.67 0.06
C SER A 102 -1.76 -7.19 0.05
N SER A 103 -1.40 -7.79 -1.09
CA SER A 103 -1.18 -9.23 -1.18
C SER A 103 -0.01 -9.71 -0.33
N CYS A 104 1.08 -8.93 -0.27
CA CYS A 104 2.23 -9.24 0.57
C CYS A 104 1.87 -9.18 2.07
N ASP A 105 1.12 -8.17 2.48
CA ASP A 105 0.68 -7.99 3.87
C ASP A 105 -0.26 -9.13 4.30
N THR A 106 -1.22 -9.51 3.43
CA THR A 106 -2.09 -10.67 3.68
C THR A 106 -1.29 -11.97 3.79
N ALA A 107 -0.39 -12.25 2.85
CA ALA A 107 0.43 -13.47 2.90
C ALA A 107 1.33 -13.52 4.14
N HIS A 108 1.86 -12.36 4.57
CA HIS A 108 2.66 -12.26 5.79
C HIS A 108 1.83 -12.52 7.06
N GLN A 109 0.61 -11.96 7.12
CA GLN A 109 -0.32 -12.18 8.21
C GLN A 109 -0.72 -13.65 8.32
N GLU A 110 -1.09 -14.28 7.20
CA GLU A 110 -1.43 -15.71 7.15
C GLU A 110 -0.26 -16.57 7.62
N ARG A 111 0.96 -16.29 7.14
CA ARG A 111 2.16 -17.01 7.58
C ARG A 111 2.36 -16.90 9.09
N THR A 112 2.26 -15.70 9.65
CA THR A 112 2.40 -15.46 11.09
C THR A 112 1.33 -16.20 11.89
N MET A 113 0.09 -16.20 11.42
CA MET A 113 -1.00 -16.95 12.05
C MET A 113 -0.73 -18.47 12.03
N TYR A 114 -0.31 -19.03 10.88
CA TYR A 114 0.00 -20.45 10.79
C TYR A 114 1.22 -20.85 11.63
N GLU A 115 2.26 -20.01 11.69
CA GLU A 115 3.40 -20.21 12.58
C GLU A 115 2.95 -20.28 14.05
N HIS A 116 2.08 -19.35 14.46
CA HIS A 116 1.51 -19.32 15.82
C HIS A 116 0.64 -20.54 16.12
N THR A 117 -0.30 -20.90 15.25
CA THR A 117 -1.13 -22.11 15.42
C THR A 117 -0.28 -23.37 15.49
N THR A 118 0.74 -23.48 14.63
CA THR A 118 1.66 -24.62 14.65
C THR A 118 2.42 -24.70 15.97
N GLN A 119 2.81 -23.55 16.55
CA GLN A 119 3.47 -23.52 17.84
C GLN A 119 2.57 -24.03 18.97
N ILE A 120 1.32 -23.55 19.03
CA ILE A 120 0.32 -24.02 20.01
C ILE A 120 0.14 -25.55 19.90
N LEU A 121 -0.04 -26.06 18.69
CA LEU A 121 -0.21 -27.51 18.47
C LEU A 121 1.02 -28.32 18.90
N ARG A 122 2.24 -27.78 18.75
CA ARG A 122 3.45 -28.42 19.26
C ARG A 122 3.47 -28.45 20.78
N ASP A 123 3.07 -27.37 21.43
CA ASP A 123 3.05 -27.26 22.89
C ASP A 123 1.98 -28.19 23.50
N ASP A 124 0.79 -28.24 22.90
CA ASP A 124 -0.28 -29.16 23.28
C ASP A 124 0.13 -30.62 23.10
N LEU A 125 0.81 -30.95 21.99
CA LEU A 125 1.33 -32.29 21.76
C LEU A 125 2.41 -32.67 22.80
N ALA A 126 3.30 -31.74 23.14
CA ALA A 126 4.32 -31.96 24.17
C ALA A 126 3.66 -32.21 25.54
N LYS A 127 2.66 -31.42 25.90
CA LYS A 127 1.87 -31.58 27.13
C LYS A 127 1.12 -32.92 27.16
N ALA A 128 0.49 -33.31 26.05
CA ALA A 128 -0.19 -34.60 25.95
C ALA A 128 0.78 -35.78 26.12
N LYS A 129 1.97 -35.71 25.53
CA LYS A 129 3.02 -36.72 25.71
C LYS A 129 3.48 -36.82 27.17
N ALA A 130 3.68 -35.69 27.84
CA ALA A 130 4.04 -35.67 29.26
C ALA A 130 2.95 -36.32 30.12
N ASN A 131 1.69 -35.93 29.91
CA ASN A 131 0.54 -36.49 30.64
C ASN A 131 0.41 -38.01 30.42
N TYR A 132 0.63 -38.48 29.19
CA TYR A 132 0.61 -39.91 28.87
C TYR A 132 1.73 -40.68 29.59
N SER A 133 2.95 -40.15 29.58
CA SER A 133 4.09 -40.74 30.31
C SER A 133 3.82 -40.85 31.81
N ASP A 134 3.22 -39.81 32.40
CA ASP A 134 2.83 -39.83 33.82
C ASP A 134 1.70 -40.81 34.13
N ALA A 135 0.72 -40.94 33.23
CA ALA A 135 -0.35 -41.93 33.37
C ALA A 135 0.21 -43.35 33.32
N LEU A 136 1.07 -43.64 32.36
CA LEU A 136 1.75 -44.94 32.22
C LEU A 136 2.60 -45.27 33.45
N ARG A 137 3.33 -44.29 33.98
CA ARG A 137 4.11 -44.46 35.22
C ARG A 137 3.21 -44.82 36.41
N ARG A 138 2.09 -44.11 36.58
CA ARG A 138 1.11 -44.40 37.65
C ARG A 138 0.48 -45.78 37.49
N GLU A 139 0.13 -46.16 36.28
CA GLU A 139 -0.41 -47.49 35.96
C GLU A 139 0.57 -48.61 36.36
N ASN A 140 1.85 -48.47 36.01
CA ASN A 140 2.87 -49.44 36.39
C ASN A 140 3.00 -49.60 37.91
N ILE A 141 2.96 -48.50 38.67
CA ILE A 141 2.98 -48.55 40.14
C ILE A 141 1.76 -49.31 40.68
N LEU A 142 0.57 -49.05 40.13
CA LEU A 142 -0.65 -49.75 40.54
C LEU A 142 -0.63 -51.23 40.18
N LEU A 143 -0.07 -51.59 39.02
CA LEU A 143 0.12 -52.98 38.62
C LEU A 143 1.11 -53.71 39.53
N ASP A 144 2.21 -53.07 39.94
CA ASP A 144 3.17 -53.64 40.89
C ASP A 144 2.58 -53.82 42.29
N PHE A 145 1.79 -52.84 42.75
CA PHE A 145 1.04 -52.94 44.00
C PHE A 145 0.02 -54.09 43.95
N ARG A 146 -0.75 -54.19 42.86
CA ARG A 146 -1.69 -55.28 42.61
C ARG A 146 -0.99 -56.64 42.65
N ARG A 147 0.12 -56.80 41.93
CA ARG A 147 0.93 -58.04 41.93
C ARG A 147 1.35 -58.43 43.35
N SER A 148 1.76 -57.45 44.16
CA SER A 148 2.18 -57.68 45.54
C SER A 148 1.03 -58.19 46.42
N ILE A 149 -0.16 -57.57 46.34
CA ILE A 149 -1.34 -58.03 47.11
C ILE A 149 -1.77 -59.42 46.66
N VAL A 150 -1.89 -59.64 45.35
CA VAL A 150 -2.29 -60.94 44.78
C VAL A 150 -1.37 -62.05 45.30
N LYS A 151 -0.06 -61.79 45.34
CA LYS A 151 0.92 -62.73 45.90
C LYS A 151 0.72 -62.98 47.40
N ILE A 152 0.46 -61.94 48.20
CA ILE A 152 0.21 -62.06 49.65
C ILE A 152 -1.07 -62.85 49.93
N LEU A 153 -2.13 -62.61 49.14
CA LEU A 153 -3.42 -63.28 49.27
C LEU A 153 -3.47 -64.65 48.59
N ASN A 154 -2.37 -65.07 47.94
CA ASN A 154 -2.27 -66.30 47.16
C ASN A 154 -3.40 -66.44 46.12
N LEU A 155 -3.67 -65.37 45.37
CA LEU A 155 -4.67 -65.31 44.31
C LEU A 155 -4.01 -65.43 42.94
N ASP A 156 -4.82 -65.66 41.91
CA ASP A 156 -4.38 -65.52 40.52
C ASP A 156 -4.37 -64.04 40.11
N MET A 157 -3.43 -63.65 39.25
CA MET A 157 -3.33 -62.29 38.69
C MET A 157 -4.54 -61.91 37.83
N SER A 158 -5.20 -62.91 37.26
CA SER A 158 -6.43 -62.77 36.47
C SER A 158 -7.68 -62.44 37.32
N CYS A 159 -7.58 -62.57 38.65
CA CYS A 159 -8.68 -62.34 39.58
C CYS A 159 -9.15 -60.87 39.53
N PRO A 160 -10.45 -60.58 39.41
CA PRO A 160 -10.93 -59.20 39.29
C PRO A 160 -10.72 -58.40 40.59
N ASP A 161 -10.59 -57.08 40.46
CA ASP A 161 -10.23 -56.18 41.57
C ASP A 161 -11.15 -56.30 42.78
N TYR A 162 -12.45 -56.48 42.55
CA TYR A 162 -13.43 -56.59 43.64
C TYR A 162 -13.20 -57.83 44.51
N GLU A 163 -12.68 -58.94 43.96
CA GLU A 163 -12.36 -60.15 44.73
C GLU A 163 -11.10 -59.96 45.58
N ILE A 164 -10.09 -59.31 45.00
CA ILE A 164 -8.86 -58.94 45.72
C ILE A 164 -9.21 -58.03 46.89
N ILE A 165 -10.03 -57.00 46.65
CA ILE A 165 -10.49 -56.05 47.68
C ILE A 165 -11.29 -56.80 48.75
N SER A 166 -12.25 -57.64 48.36
CA SER A 166 -13.08 -58.40 49.30
C SER A 166 -12.23 -59.26 50.24
N LYS A 167 -11.30 -60.05 49.68
CA LYS A 167 -10.41 -60.91 50.49
C LYS A 167 -9.45 -60.10 51.37
N LEU A 168 -8.90 -59.00 50.85
CA LEU A 168 -8.04 -58.11 51.63
C LEU A 168 -8.81 -57.50 52.81
N SER A 169 -10.05 -57.04 52.59
CA SER A 169 -10.91 -56.52 53.65
C SER A 169 -11.21 -57.58 54.72
N THR A 170 -11.52 -58.82 54.33
CA THR A 170 -11.72 -59.92 55.28
C THR A 170 -10.45 -60.19 56.10
N LEU A 171 -9.27 -60.20 55.47
CA LEU A 171 -7.99 -60.41 56.15
C LEU A 171 -7.70 -59.28 57.16
N VAL A 172 -7.89 -58.02 56.76
CA VAL A 172 -7.69 -56.84 57.60
C VAL A 172 -8.65 -56.85 58.79
N ASN A 173 -9.92 -57.17 58.57
CA ASN A 173 -10.92 -57.26 59.65
C ASN A 173 -10.56 -58.37 60.64
N ALA A 174 -10.21 -59.57 60.15
CA ALA A 174 -9.78 -60.67 61.00
C ALA A 174 -8.54 -60.32 61.83
N HIS A 175 -7.56 -59.62 61.24
CA HIS A 175 -6.37 -59.14 61.95
C HIS A 175 -6.73 -58.07 62.99
N HIS A 176 -7.66 -57.16 62.68
CA HIS A 176 -8.14 -56.16 63.62
C HIS A 176 -8.83 -56.81 64.83
N ASP A 177 -9.75 -57.73 64.58
CA ASP A 177 -10.46 -58.49 65.62
C ASP A 177 -9.47 -59.25 66.49
N PHE A 178 -8.51 -59.96 65.88
CA PHE A 178 -7.45 -60.65 66.60
C PHE A 178 -6.62 -59.71 67.48
N THR A 179 -6.16 -58.58 66.94
CA THR A 179 -5.37 -57.59 67.68
C THR A 179 -6.15 -57.00 68.85
N LEU A 180 -7.44 -56.74 68.66
CA LEU A 180 -8.32 -56.16 69.66
C LEU A 180 -8.57 -57.13 70.81
N VAL A 181 -8.74 -58.42 70.49
CA VAL A 181 -8.79 -59.49 71.49
C VAL A 181 -7.46 -59.60 72.23
N SER A 182 -6.32 -59.64 71.53
CA SER A 182 -4.99 -59.72 72.16
C SER A 182 -4.73 -58.58 73.14
N LYS A 183 -5.12 -57.34 72.82
CA LYS A 183 -4.96 -56.19 73.73
C LYS A 183 -5.76 -56.30 75.04
N ARG A 184 -6.92 -56.96 75.03
CA ARG A 184 -7.70 -57.19 76.26
C ARG A 184 -7.00 -58.16 77.22
N TYR A 185 -6.08 -58.98 76.73
CA TYR A 185 -5.31 -59.91 77.55
C TYR A 185 -3.97 -59.32 78.03
N ASP A 186 -3.46 -58.26 77.37
CA ASP A 186 -2.19 -57.60 77.72
C ASP A 186 -2.36 -56.42 78.71
N GLU A 187 -3.60 -56.00 78.98
CA GLU A 187 -3.89 -54.98 79.98
C GLU A 187 -3.88 -55.63 81.38
N PRO A 188 -2.90 -55.31 82.27
CA PRO A 188 -2.86 -55.91 83.59
C PRO A 188 -4.13 -55.53 84.35
N LEU A 189 -4.86 -56.55 84.80
CA LEU A 189 -6.06 -56.46 85.62
C LEU A 189 -5.88 -55.45 86.76
N LYS A 190 -6.22 -54.18 86.53
CA LYS A 190 -6.51 -53.24 87.60
C LYS A 190 -8.01 -53.30 87.86
N SER A 191 -8.30 -53.78 89.06
CA SER A 191 -9.59 -53.92 89.73
C SER A 191 -10.62 -52.82 89.39
N PRO A 192 -11.93 -53.15 89.40
CA PRO A 192 -12.99 -52.16 89.25
C PRO A 192 -13.00 -51.17 90.42
N CYS A 193 -12.87 -49.87 90.13
CA CYS A 193 -13.32 -48.81 91.02
C CYS A 193 -14.12 -47.76 90.24
N HIS A 194 -15.23 -47.36 90.88
CA HIS A 194 -16.25 -46.41 90.47
C HIS A 194 -15.76 -45.02 90.05
N HIS A 195 -16.54 -44.43 89.13
CA HIS A 195 -16.80 -42.99 88.92
C HIS A 195 -15.57 -42.15 88.47
N VAL A 196 -15.63 -41.16 87.58
CA VAL A 196 -16.60 -40.09 87.29
C VAL A 196 -16.39 -39.62 85.84
N HIS A 197 -17.43 -39.05 85.23
CA HIS A 197 -17.38 -38.08 84.13
C HIS A 197 -16.07 -37.29 83.96
N GLN A 198 -15.67 -37.04 82.70
CA GLN A 198 -15.47 -35.68 82.17
C GLN A 198 -15.18 -35.74 80.66
N HIS A 199 -16.11 -35.23 79.86
CA HIS A 199 -16.11 -33.88 79.28
C HIS A 199 -15.18 -33.72 78.07
N ARG A 200 -15.80 -33.99 76.92
CA ARG A 200 -15.71 -33.28 75.64
C ARG A 200 -15.11 -31.86 75.78
N THR A 201 -14.00 -31.62 75.09
CA THR A 201 -13.54 -30.28 74.70
C THR A 201 -13.31 -30.27 73.18
N PRO A 202 -14.11 -29.52 72.42
CA PRO A 202 -13.77 -29.12 71.06
C PRO A 202 -13.17 -27.71 71.09
N THR A 203 -11.97 -27.55 70.56
CA THR A 203 -11.33 -26.25 70.33
C THR A 203 -10.83 -26.14 68.88
N PRO A 204 -10.72 -24.90 68.35
CA PRO A 204 -11.49 -24.51 67.19
C PRO A 204 -10.65 -24.00 66.01
N ARG A 205 -11.33 -23.92 64.85
CA ARG A 205 -11.20 -22.96 63.73
C ARG A 205 -9.80 -22.49 63.32
N TYR A 206 -9.48 -22.72 62.05
CA TYR A 206 -8.90 -21.66 61.21
C TYR A 206 -9.83 -21.37 60.05
N THR A 207 -10.30 -20.13 60.04
CA THR A 207 -10.87 -19.39 58.92
C THR A 207 -9.78 -19.13 57.90
N THR A 208 -10.10 -19.27 56.63
CA THR A 208 -9.31 -18.69 55.54
C THR A 208 -10.29 -18.08 54.59
N ASP A 209 -10.58 -16.83 54.89
CA ASP A 209 -11.11 -15.85 53.98
C ASP A 209 -9.89 -15.11 53.43
N ASP A 210 -10.05 -14.62 52.19
CA ASP A 210 -9.21 -13.65 51.49
C ASP A 210 -8.18 -14.18 50.47
N SER A 211 -8.56 -14.09 49.20
CA SER A 211 -7.88 -13.15 48.31
C SER A 211 -8.75 -12.91 47.08
N GLY A 212 -9.28 -11.68 47.01
CA GLY A 212 -9.87 -11.15 45.80
C GLY A 212 -8.81 -10.91 44.72
N PHE A 213 -9.18 -11.20 43.47
CA PHE A 213 -8.58 -10.57 42.31
C PHE A 213 -9.70 -10.09 41.39
N MET A 214 -9.64 -8.80 41.07
CA MET A 214 -10.57 -8.06 40.21
C MET A 214 -10.40 -8.48 38.73
N ASP A 215 -11.53 -8.71 38.04
CA ASP A 215 -12.03 -8.12 36.77
C ASP A 215 -11.04 -7.51 35.73
N PRO A 216 -11.35 -7.25 34.42
CA PRO A 216 -12.70 -7.17 33.78
C PRO A 216 -12.79 -7.47 32.24
N LEU A 217 -14.01 -7.24 31.67
CA LEU A 217 -14.36 -6.84 30.29
C LEU A 217 -14.73 -7.92 29.24
N ASP A 218 -16.03 -8.26 29.20
CA ASP A 218 -16.74 -8.76 28.01
C ASP A 218 -17.80 -7.71 27.61
N ASP A 219 -17.48 -6.75 26.72
CA ASP A 219 -18.52 -5.95 26.05
C ASP A 219 -18.03 -5.13 24.82
N LEU A 220 -17.35 -5.76 23.83
CA LEU A 220 -16.91 -5.05 22.61
C LEU A 220 -17.29 -5.72 21.26
N ASP A 221 -18.08 -6.79 21.24
CA ASP A 221 -18.35 -7.54 20.00
C ASP A 221 -19.64 -7.18 19.24
N SER A 222 -20.39 -6.17 19.69
CA SER A 222 -21.71 -5.87 19.10
C SER A 222 -21.69 -4.88 17.91
N ASP A 223 -20.61 -4.13 17.67
CA ASP A 223 -20.61 -3.06 16.66
C ASP A 223 -19.95 -3.42 15.31
N LEU A 224 -19.21 -4.53 15.23
CA LEU A 224 -18.50 -4.91 13.98
C LEU A 224 -19.42 -5.56 12.94
N ASN A 225 -20.58 -6.08 13.35
CA ASN A 225 -21.45 -6.89 12.48
C ASN A 225 -22.40 -6.06 11.59
N ASN A 226 -22.49 -4.74 11.79
CA ASN A 226 -23.39 -3.88 11.01
C ASN A 226 -22.78 -3.30 9.73
N ILE A 227 -21.45 -3.36 9.57
CA ILE A 227 -20.75 -2.75 8.41
C ILE A 227 -20.82 -3.63 7.15
N TYR A 228 -20.99 -4.95 7.28
CA TYR A 228 -20.94 -5.87 6.12
C TYR A 228 -22.29 -6.12 5.43
N ASN A 229 -23.42 -5.59 5.93
CA ASN A 229 -24.75 -5.95 5.43
C ASN A 229 -25.42 -4.94 4.48
N LYS A 230 -24.70 -3.98 3.88
CA LYS A 230 -25.27 -3.12 2.81
C LYS A 230 -24.85 -3.58 1.42
N ARG A 231 -25.64 -4.49 0.83
CA ARG A 231 -25.61 -4.81 -0.60
C ARG A 231 -26.23 -3.65 -1.40
N PRO A 232 -25.55 -3.03 -2.38
CA PRO A 232 -26.19 -2.08 -3.29
C PRO A 232 -27.01 -2.85 -4.33
N HIS A 233 -28.33 -2.67 -4.33
CA HIS A 233 -29.18 -3.07 -5.46
C HIS A 233 -28.96 -2.09 -6.62
N HIS A 234 -28.18 -2.51 -7.61
CA HIS A 234 -28.17 -1.88 -8.93
C HIS A 234 -29.55 -2.04 -9.57
N ARG A 235 -30.16 -0.90 -9.93
CA ARG A 235 -31.30 -0.84 -10.84
C ARG A 235 -30.87 -1.38 -12.19
N GLY A 236 -31.51 -2.44 -12.66
CA GLY A 236 -31.45 -2.85 -14.06
C GLY A 236 -32.20 -1.82 -14.91
N LEU A 237 -31.49 -1.26 -15.90
CA LEU A 237 -32.10 -0.61 -17.04
C LEU A 237 -32.38 -1.70 -18.08
N SER A 238 -33.64 -1.80 -18.49
CA SER A 238 -34.07 -2.39 -19.75
C SER A 238 -34.78 -1.32 -20.56
#